data_AF-E0XNP7-F1
#
_entry.id   AF-E0XNP7-F1
#
_cell.length_a   1.000
_cell.length_b   1.000
_cell.length_c   1.000
_cell.angle_alpha   90.00
_cell.angle_beta   90.00
_cell.angle_gamma   90.00
#
_symmetry.space_group_name_H-M   'P 1'
#
loop_
_entity.id
_entity.type
_entity.pdbx_description
1 polymer ?
#
loop_
_entity_poly.entity_id
_entity_poly.type
_entity_poly.pdbx_seq_one_letter_code
_entity_poly.pdbx_strand_id
1 'polypeptide(L)'
;MEAEVHGRIVAAAVSLLNSPALGQAVARLPTSGSPKFEPLVFPSTNHTLRDNLLCHQCSAATAGMLLKMYEAAEARLAEQLRWSFGDALAQLAGLVDQAEAEILERYASSLRQRFVQKYLSTTHEVRRRIVGEVSAAKARYSASMA
;
A
#
# COMPACT_ATOMS: atom_id res chain seq x y z
N MET A 1 -4.23 -24.01 -24.88
CA MET A 1 -2.91 -23.51 -25.32
C MET A 1 -2.27 -22.59 -24.28
N GLU A 2 -3.01 -21.69 -23.61
CA GLU A 2 -2.45 -20.77 -22.60
C GLU A 2 -1.95 -21.43 -21.29
N ALA A 3 -2.64 -22.44 -20.78
CA ALA A 3 -2.25 -23.12 -19.52
C ALA A 3 -0.88 -23.83 -19.62
N GLU A 4 -0.53 -24.29 -20.82
CA GLU A 4 0.74 -24.97 -21.08
C GLU A 4 1.92 -23.99 -21.13
N VAL A 5 1.69 -22.78 -21.62
CA VAL A 5 2.67 -21.69 -21.62
C VAL A 5 2.93 -21.22 -20.18
N HIS A 6 1.88 -21.05 -19.38
CA HIS A 6 2.02 -20.70 -17.96
C HIS A 6 2.78 -21.78 -17.18
N GLY A 7 2.49 -23.07 -17.42
CA GLY A 7 3.21 -24.17 -16.79
C GLY A 7 4.71 -24.17 -17.10
N ARG A 8 5.10 -23.87 -18.35
CA ARG A 8 6.51 -23.79 -18.75
C ARG A 8 7.24 -22.60 -18.14
N ILE A 9 6.59 -21.44 -18.01
CA ILE A 9 7.15 -20.26 -17.36
C ILE A 9 7.39 -20.52 -15.87
N VAL A 10 6.41 -21.12 -15.18
CA VAL A 10 6.53 -21.49 -13.76
C VAL A 10 7.67 -22.49 -13.56
N ALA A 11 7.75 -23.53 -14.39
CA ALA A 11 8.83 -24.52 -14.31
C ALA A 11 10.23 -23.90 -14.55
N ALA A 12 10.35 -22.99 -15.52
CA ALA A 12 11.59 -22.28 -15.79
C ALA A 12 12.01 -21.36 -14.63
N ALA A 13 11.06 -20.63 -14.04
CA ALA A 13 11.31 -19.78 -12.87
C ALA A 13 11.76 -20.60 -11.65
N VAL A 14 11.11 -21.74 -11.39
CA VAL A 14 11.50 -22.65 -10.29
C VAL A 14 12.89 -23.23 -10.53
N SER A 15 13.22 -23.61 -11.78
CA SER A 15 14.54 -24.14 -12.12
C SER A 15 15.66 -23.09 -11.97
N LEU A 16 15.37 -21.82 -12.32
CA LEU A 16 16.27 -20.69 -12.08
C LEU A 16 16.48 -20.40 -10.59
N LEU A 17 15.40 -20.38 -9.80
CA LEU A 17 15.46 -20.13 -8.35
C LEU A 17 16.18 -21.24 -7.59
N ASN A 18 16.06 -22.49 -8.06
CA ASN A 18 16.75 -23.64 -7.47
C ASN A 18 18.17 -23.85 -8.03
N SER A 19 18.64 -22.98 -8.92
CA SER A 19 19.97 -23.11 -9.49
C SER A 19 21.04 -22.72 -8.45
N PRO A 20 22.00 -23.61 -8.15
CA PRO A 20 23.12 -23.28 -7.25
C PRO A 20 24.01 -22.16 -7.79
N ALA A 21 23.99 -21.93 -9.11
CA ALA A 21 24.70 -20.81 -9.73
C ALA A 21 24.09 -19.45 -9.34
N LEU A 22 22.75 -19.37 -9.20
CA LEU A 22 22.07 -18.18 -8.70
C LEU A 22 22.41 -17.95 -7.22
N GLY A 23 22.36 -19.01 -6.41
CA GLY A 23 22.74 -18.94 -4.99
C GLY A 23 24.19 -18.48 -4.78
N GLN A 24 25.13 -18.96 -5.58
CA GLN A 24 26.52 -18.51 -5.54
C GLN A 24 26.73 -17.09 -6.08
N ALA A 25 25.97 -16.69 -7.11
CA ALA A 25 26.01 -15.32 -7.62
C ALA A 25 25.50 -14.32 -6.57
N VAL A 26 24.41 -14.65 -5.87
CA VAL A 26 23.87 -13.84 -4.76
C VAL A 26 24.84 -13.80 -3.58
N ALA A 27 25.49 -14.92 -3.24
CA ALA A 27 26.47 -14.98 -2.16
C ALA A 27 27.77 -14.18 -2.44
N ARG A 28 28.07 -13.90 -3.72
CA ARG A 28 29.20 -13.08 -4.15
C ARG A 28 28.85 -11.60 -4.29
N LEU A 29 27.57 -11.24 -4.16
CA LEU A 29 27.22 -9.83 -4.05
C LEU A 29 27.80 -9.32 -2.73
N PRO A 30 28.46 -8.15 -2.72
CA PRO A 30 28.81 -7.50 -1.47
C PRO A 30 27.55 -7.44 -0.62
N THR A 31 27.63 -7.90 0.63
CA THR A 31 26.57 -7.67 1.61
C THR A 31 26.46 -6.16 1.76
N SER A 32 25.57 -5.56 0.96
CA SER A 32 25.25 -4.14 1.06
C SER A 32 24.83 -3.93 2.50
N GLY A 33 25.67 -3.23 3.27
CA GLY A 33 25.35 -2.68 4.57
C GLY A 33 24.35 -1.55 4.40
N SER A 34 23.28 -1.81 3.65
CA SER A 34 22.17 -0.89 3.46
C SER A 34 21.71 -0.47 4.86
N PRO A 35 21.56 0.84 5.10
CA PRO A 35 21.00 1.30 6.35
C PRO A 35 19.67 0.57 6.56
N LYS A 36 19.56 -0.16 7.67
CA LYS A 36 18.33 -0.85 8.05
C LYS A 36 17.33 0.20 8.52
N PHE A 37 16.63 0.80 7.57
CA PHE A 37 15.52 1.68 7.89
C PHE A 37 14.35 0.88 8.41
N GLU A 38 13.68 1.41 9.43
CA GLU A 38 12.41 0.83 9.88
C GLU A 38 11.36 0.84 8.75
N PRO A 39 10.57 -0.24 8.62
CA PRO A 39 9.55 -0.35 7.60
C PRO A 39 8.43 0.66 7.82
N LEU A 40 7.85 1.14 6.72
CA LEU A 40 6.73 2.07 6.76
C LEU A 40 5.42 1.35 7.13
N VAL A 41 4.90 1.67 8.31
CA VAL A 41 3.64 1.13 8.87
C VAL A 41 2.54 2.18 8.77
N PHE A 42 1.38 1.76 8.27
CA PHE A 42 0.19 2.61 8.17
C PHE A 42 -0.90 2.13 9.12
N PRO A 43 -1.62 3.05 9.78
CA PRO A 43 -2.77 2.69 10.62
C PRO A 43 -3.96 2.25 9.77
N SER A 44 -4.77 1.33 10.28
CA SER A 44 -6.04 0.98 9.64
C SER A 44 -7.07 2.08 9.84
N THR A 45 -7.77 2.49 8.77
CA THR A 45 -8.79 3.53 8.81
C THR A 45 -10.23 2.99 8.67
N ASN A 46 -10.39 1.68 8.47
CA ASN A 46 -11.64 1.01 8.08
C ASN A 46 -12.79 1.16 9.08
N HIS A 47 -12.47 1.19 10.38
CA HIS A 47 -13.45 1.34 11.45
C HIS A 47 -14.34 2.58 11.24
N THR A 48 -13.74 3.70 10.83
CA THR A 48 -14.48 4.94 10.61
C THR A 48 -15.43 4.91 9.42
N LEU A 49 -15.12 4.16 8.35
CA LEU A 49 -16.04 4.05 7.21
C LEU A 49 -17.25 3.20 7.59
N ARG A 50 -17.03 2.10 8.32
CA ARG A 50 -18.09 1.23 8.80
C ARG A 50 -19.11 2.00 9.63
N ASP A 51 -18.64 2.81 10.59
CA ASP A 51 -19.52 3.61 11.45
C ASP A 51 -20.34 4.61 10.63
N ASN A 52 -19.72 5.32 9.68
CA ASN A 52 -20.43 6.24 8.79
C ASN A 52 -21.53 5.53 7.97
N LEU A 53 -21.24 4.37 7.40
CA LEU A 53 -22.21 3.61 6.60
C LEU A 53 -23.39 3.12 7.46
N LEU A 54 -23.13 2.74 8.71
CA LEU A 54 -24.18 2.39 9.68
C LEU A 54 -25.03 3.62 10.02
N CYS A 55 -24.43 4.79 10.25
CA CYS A 55 -25.17 6.04 10.47
C CYS A 55 -26.08 6.41 9.28
N HIS A 56 -25.67 6.10 8.04
CA HIS A 56 -26.50 6.31 6.86
C HIS A 56 -27.59 5.24 6.65
N GLN A 57 -27.67 4.25 7.54
CA GLN A 57 -28.61 3.11 7.48
C GLN A 57 -28.43 2.27 6.21
N CYS A 58 -27.18 2.13 5.74
CA CYS A 58 -26.89 1.20 4.66
C CYS A 58 -27.22 -0.24 5.09
N SER A 59 -27.74 -1.03 4.15
CA SER A 59 -27.91 -2.46 4.38
C SER A 59 -26.56 -3.11 4.71
N ALA A 60 -26.56 -4.18 5.52
CA ALA A 60 -25.35 -4.90 5.87
C ALA A 60 -24.58 -5.41 4.63
N ALA A 61 -25.31 -5.82 3.59
CA ALA A 61 -24.72 -6.27 2.33
C ALA A 61 -24.02 -5.12 1.58
N THR A 62 -24.68 -3.97 1.43
CA THR A 62 -24.11 -2.79 0.77
C THR A 62 -22.91 -2.25 1.55
N ALA A 63 -23.03 -2.14 2.88
CA ALA A 63 -21.95 -1.69 3.74
C ALA A 63 -20.74 -2.63 3.66
N GLY A 64 -20.96 -3.94 3.67
CA GLY A 64 -19.91 -4.95 3.52
C GLY A 64 -19.19 -4.87 2.17
N MET A 65 -19.91 -4.65 1.08
CA MET A 65 -19.30 -4.51 -0.25
C MET A 65 -18.45 -3.24 -0.36
N LEU A 66 -18.97 -2.10 0.12
CA LEU A 66 -18.24 -0.83 0.13
C LEU A 66 -16.99 -0.90 1.01
N LEU A 67 -17.08 -1.56 2.17
CA LEU A 67 -15.94 -1.76 3.06
C LEU A 67 -14.84 -2.59 2.41
N LYS A 68 -15.19 -3.70 1.74
CA LYS A 68 -14.22 -4.54 1.01
C LYS A 68 -13.50 -3.77 -0.10
N MET A 69 -14.24 -2.96 -0.86
CA MET A 69 -13.63 -2.13 -1.91
C MET A 69 -12.69 -1.07 -1.32
N TYR A 70 -13.09 -0.47 -0.19
CA TYR A 70 -12.26 0.50 0.52
C TYR A 70 -10.99 -0.14 1.09
N GLU A 71 -11.09 -1.30 1.72
CA GLU A 71 -9.95 -2.08 2.23
C GLU A 71 -8.96 -2.45 1.12
N ALA A 72 -9.47 -2.89 -0.04
CA ALA A 72 -8.63 -3.19 -1.20
C ALA A 72 -7.93 -1.93 -1.75
N ALA A 73 -8.61 -0.78 -1.76
CA ALA A 73 -8.02 0.48 -2.16
C ALA A 73 -6.97 0.98 -1.15
N GLU A 74 -7.25 0.83 0.15
CA GLU A 74 -6.33 1.16 1.25
C GLU A 74 -5.05 0.31 1.15
N ALA A 75 -5.18 -0.99 0.88
CA ALA A 75 -4.05 -1.90 0.69
C ALA A 75 -3.17 -1.50 -0.51
N ARG A 76 -3.78 -1.18 -1.65
CA ARG A 76 -3.06 -0.73 -2.85
C ARG A 76 -2.34 0.60 -2.63
N LEU A 77 -2.98 1.54 -1.96
CA LEU A 77 -2.36 2.81 -1.59
C LEU A 77 -1.17 2.60 -0.64
N ALA A 78 -1.35 1.78 0.40
CA ALA A 78 -0.29 1.45 1.34
C ALA A 78 0.92 0.82 0.62
N GLU A 79 0.67 -0.12 -0.29
CA GLU A 79 1.71 -0.72 -1.10
C GLU A 79 2.43 0.34 -1.96
N GLN A 80 1.71 1.12 -2.75
CA GLN A 80 2.29 2.17 -3.59
C GLN A 80 3.18 3.14 -2.79
N LEU A 81 2.74 3.54 -1.60
CA LEU A 81 3.51 4.44 -0.75
C LEU A 81 4.73 3.76 -0.12
N ARG A 82 4.68 2.46 0.21
CA ARG A 82 5.86 1.69 0.63
C ARG A 82 6.91 1.61 -0.47
N TRP A 83 6.51 1.33 -1.70
CA TRP A 83 7.40 1.33 -2.86
C TRP A 83 8.05 2.70 -3.05
N SER A 84 7.23 3.76 -3.07
CA SER A 84 7.72 5.15 -3.22
C SER A 84 8.65 5.58 -2.07
N PHE A 85 8.39 5.11 -0.85
CA PHE A 85 9.25 5.36 0.31
C PHE A 85 10.59 4.63 0.17
N GLY A 86 10.57 3.36 -0.25
CA GLY A 86 11.78 2.59 -0.53
C GLY A 86 12.65 3.25 -1.60
N ASP A 87 12.04 3.70 -2.70
CA ASP A 87 12.75 4.43 -3.77
C ASP A 87 13.37 5.73 -3.26
N ALA A 88 12.64 6.50 -2.47
CA ALA A 88 13.14 7.75 -1.88
C ALA A 88 14.31 7.50 -0.91
N LEU A 89 14.23 6.43 -0.09
CA LEU A 89 15.33 6.03 0.79
C LEU A 89 16.56 5.57 0.01
N ALA A 90 16.38 4.79 -1.06
CA ALA A 90 17.47 4.34 -1.91
C ALA A 90 18.18 5.53 -2.58
N GLN A 91 17.42 6.51 -3.07
CA GLN A 91 17.97 7.75 -3.60
C GLN A 91 18.74 8.54 -2.55
N LEU A 92 18.20 8.69 -1.33
CA LEU A 92 18.90 9.36 -0.24
C LEU A 92 20.19 8.65 0.15
N ALA A 93 20.15 7.31 0.28
CA ALA A 93 21.34 6.52 0.63
C ALA A 93 22.42 6.57 -0.46
N GLY A 94 22.05 6.77 -1.73
CA GLY A 94 23.00 6.97 -2.81
C GLY A 94 23.67 8.36 -2.85
N LEU A 95 23.12 9.34 -2.11
CA LEU A 95 23.63 10.72 -2.08
C LEU A 95 24.42 11.05 -0.82
N VAL A 96 24.28 10.25 0.24
CA VAL A 96 24.79 10.55 1.58
C VAL A 96 25.92 9.57 1.92
N ASP A 97 27.09 10.10 2.24
CA ASP A 97 28.24 9.30 2.66
C ASP A 97 27.99 8.61 4.01
N GLN A 98 28.67 7.50 4.25
CA GLN A 98 28.46 6.69 5.46
C GLN A 98 28.80 7.43 6.78
N ALA A 99 29.59 8.51 6.69
CA ALA A 99 29.90 9.40 7.80
C ALA A 99 28.70 10.28 8.22
N GLU A 100 27.66 10.38 7.40
CA GLU A 100 26.46 11.20 7.61
C GLU A 100 25.21 10.37 7.95
N ALA A 101 25.41 9.18 8.54
CA ALA A 101 24.32 8.26 8.89
C ALA A 101 23.23 8.89 9.78
N GLU A 102 23.58 9.81 10.68
CA GLU A 102 22.60 10.52 11.51
C GLU A 102 21.71 11.48 10.71
N ILE A 103 22.25 12.11 9.66
CA ILE A 103 21.51 13.00 8.76
C ILE A 103 20.53 12.17 7.94
N LEU A 104 20.98 11.03 7.43
CA LEU A 104 20.16 10.07 6.70
C LEU A 104 18.95 9.60 7.52
N GLU A 105 19.13 9.28 8.80
CA GLU A 105 18.05 8.82 9.67
C GLU A 105 17.02 9.93 9.98
N ARG A 106 17.46 11.19 10.12
CA ARG A 106 16.54 12.34 10.26
C ARG A 106 15.69 12.55 9.00
N TYR A 107 16.30 12.44 7.82
CA TYR A 107 15.56 12.51 6.56
C TYR A 107 14.60 11.35 6.39
N ALA A 108 15.02 10.12 6.71
CA ALA A 108 14.17 8.94 6.68
C ALA A 108 12.95 9.12 7.60
N SER A 109 13.15 9.61 8.82
CA SER A 109 12.07 9.92 9.77
C SER A 109 11.09 10.96 9.22
N SER A 110 11.62 12.04 8.62
CA SER A 110 10.80 13.09 8.01
C SER A 110 10.00 12.57 6.81
N LEU A 111 10.60 11.71 5.99
CA LEU A 111 9.93 11.03 4.90
C LEU A 111 8.82 10.11 5.42
N ARG A 112 9.08 9.28 6.43
CA ARG A 112 8.05 8.42 7.05
C ARG A 112 6.84 9.24 7.46
N GLN A 113 7.05 10.33 8.19
CA GLN A 113 5.96 11.22 8.62
C GLN A 113 5.16 11.77 7.43
N ARG A 114 5.85 12.25 6.39
CA ARG A 114 5.20 12.77 5.18
C ARG A 114 4.36 11.70 4.47
N PHE A 115 4.87 10.49 4.34
CA PHE A 115 4.15 9.39 3.70
C PHE A 115 2.95 8.93 4.53
N VAL A 116 3.08 8.85 5.86
CA VAL A 116 1.95 8.56 6.77
C VAL A 116 0.88 9.65 6.66
N GLN A 117 1.26 10.92 6.64
CA GLN A 117 0.31 12.02 6.48
C GLN A 117 -0.41 11.95 5.13
N LYS A 118 0.31 11.69 4.04
CA LYS A 118 -0.27 11.50 2.71
C LYS A 118 -1.25 10.33 2.65
N TYR A 119 -0.90 9.22 3.31
CA TYR A 119 -1.79 8.07 3.44
C TYR A 119 -3.09 8.44 4.15
N LEU A 120 -2.99 9.10 5.32
CA LEU A 120 -4.14 9.50 6.12
C LEU A 120 -5.03 10.51 5.39
N SER A 121 -4.45 11.49 4.70
CA SER A 121 -5.23 12.49 3.94
C SER A 121 -5.99 11.83 2.78
N THR A 122 -5.31 10.93 2.04
CA THR A 122 -5.90 10.25 0.88
C THR A 122 -7.02 9.30 1.30
N THR A 123 -6.80 8.48 2.32
CA THR A 123 -7.83 7.57 2.87
C THR A 123 -9.04 8.36 3.40
N HIS A 124 -8.79 9.48 4.08
CA HIS A 124 -9.84 10.39 4.53
C HIS A 124 -10.68 10.99 3.38
N GLU A 125 -10.04 11.41 2.29
CA GLU A 125 -10.71 11.93 1.10
C GLU A 125 -11.59 10.88 0.43
N VAL A 126 -11.04 9.67 0.22
CA VAL A 126 -11.79 8.55 -0.37
C VAL A 126 -13.00 8.21 0.51
N ARG A 127 -12.81 8.12 1.83
CA ARG A 127 -13.89 7.88 2.79
C ARG A 127 -15.00 8.93 2.66
N ARG A 128 -14.65 10.22 2.68
CA ARG A 128 -15.63 11.31 2.51
C ARG A 128 -16.41 11.19 1.20
N ARG A 129 -15.73 10.83 0.10
CA ARG A 129 -16.37 10.65 -1.19
C ARG A 129 -17.39 9.50 -1.17
N ILE A 130 -17.02 8.34 -0.61
CA ILE A 130 -17.93 7.19 -0.48
C ILE A 130 -19.17 7.59 0.31
N VAL A 131 -19.00 8.23 1.46
CA VAL A 131 -20.11 8.67 2.32
C VAL A 131 -21.01 9.70 1.61
N GLY A 132 -20.40 10.63 0.88
CA GLY A 132 -21.13 11.62 0.08
C GLY A 132 -21.98 10.98 -1.02
N GLU A 133 -21.42 10.02 -1.76
CA GLU A 133 -22.13 9.28 -2.81
C GLU A 133 -23.29 8.44 -2.25
N VAL A 134 -23.08 7.76 -1.11
CA VAL A 134 -24.13 7.02 -0.40
C VAL A 134 -25.28 7.96 0.00
N SER A 135 -24.94 9.12 0.56
CA SER A 135 -25.93 10.14 0.96
C SER A 135 -26.73 10.65 -0.25
N ALA A 136 -26.03 10.97 -1.34
CA ALA A 136 -26.65 11.45 -2.57
C ALA A 136 -27.54 10.37 -3.24
N ALA A 137 -27.12 9.10 -3.22
CA ALA A 137 -27.93 7.99 -3.71
C ALA A 137 -29.20 7.81 -2.87
N LYS A 138 -29.10 7.89 -1.53
CA LYS A 138 -30.25 7.83 -0.63
C LYS A 138 -31.25 8.96 -0.90
N ALA A 139 -30.76 10.20 -1.02
CA ALA A 139 -31.61 11.35 -1.31
C ALA A 139 -32.36 11.21 -2.64
N ARG A 140 -31.68 10.75 -3.70
CA ARG A 140 -32.29 10.49 -5.01
C ARG A 140 -33.38 9.42 -4.93
N TYR A 141 -33.13 8.33 -4.20
CA TYR A 141 -34.11 7.27 -4.02
C TYR A 141 -35.35 7.79 -3.26
N SER A 142 -35.15 8.50 -2.14
CA SER A 142 -36.26 9.08 -1.37
C SER A 142 -37.09 10.07 -2.20
N ALA A 143 -36.45 10.90 -3.03
CA ALA A 143 -37.16 11.84 -3.91
C ALA A 143 -37.94 11.16 -5.03
N SER A 144 -37.50 9.99 -5.50
CA SER A 144 -38.20 9.21 -6.54
C SER A 144 -39.40 8.42 -5.99
N MET A 145 -39.49 8.25 -4.68
CA MET A 145 -40.56 7.50 -4.00
C MET A 145 -41.61 8.42 -3.33
N ALA A 146 -41.39 9.74 -3.38
CA ALA A 146 -42.31 10.77 -2.91
C ALA A 146 -43.20 11.25 -4.07
#